data_AF-A0A2N0S1C3-F1
#
_entry.id   AF-A0A2N0S1C3-F1
#
_cell.length_a   1.000
_cell.length_b   1.000
_cell.length_c   1.000
_cell.angle_alpha   90.00
_cell.angle_beta   90.00
_cell.angle_gamma   90.00
#
_symmetry.space_group_name_H-M   'P 1'
#
loop_
_entity.id
_entity.type
_entity.pdbx_description
1 polymer ?
#
loop_
_entity_poly.entity_id
_entity_poly.type
_entity_poly.pdbx_seq_one_letter_code
_entity_poly.pdbx_strand_id
1 'polypeptide(L)'
;MLDESTRGRHKIFVLCVILWNSKNNKPDFQVLEMKDLATCTGISVAQAIYDIFDHFKVNSEQYFVCISDNTNYMSGKSGGAIKVAFESCQISRWLYELICAEQYLERRDIHIQFTEWLLSRLKA
;
A
#
# COMPACT_ATOMS: atom_id res chain seq x y z
N MET A 1 -1.18 -4.07 0.95
CA MET A 1 0.12 -4.25 0.30
C MET A 1 -0.03 -5.32 -0.77
N LEU A 2 0.50 -5.04 -1.95
CA LEU A 2 0.54 -5.95 -3.08
C LEU A 2 1.99 -6.19 -3.42
N ASP A 3 2.39 -7.45 -3.49
CA ASP A 3 3.75 -7.83 -3.85
C ASP A 3 3.73 -8.97 -4.85
N GLU A 4 4.73 -9.01 -5.72
CA GLU A 4 4.92 -10.09 -6.66
C GLU A 4 6.38 -10.51 -6.72
N SER A 5 6.62 -11.81 -6.79
CA SER A 5 7.95 -12.36 -6.95
C SER A 5 7.99 -13.47 -7.98
N THR A 6 8.86 -13.31 -8.96
CA THR A 6 9.18 -14.37 -9.91
C THR A 6 10.25 -15.30 -9.32
N ARG A 7 9.92 -16.59 -9.20
CA ARG A 7 10.79 -17.66 -8.67
C ARG A 7 10.87 -18.79 -9.68
N GLY A 8 11.86 -18.73 -10.56
CA GLY A 8 11.98 -19.66 -11.68
C GLY A 8 10.82 -19.50 -12.66
N ARG A 9 9.94 -20.51 -12.74
CA ARG A 9 8.74 -20.48 -13.61
C ARG A 9 7.49 -19.97 -12.91
N HIS A 10 7.50 -19.88 -11.58
CA HIS A 10 6.35 -19.44 -10.80
C HIS A 10 6.37 -17.93 -10.61
N LYS A 11 5.19 -17.32 -10.64
CA LYS A 11 5.04 -15.90 -10.30
C LYS A 11 4.06 -15.79 -9.14
N ILE A 12 4.63 -15.61 -7.96
CA ILE A 12 3.85 -15.61 -6.73
C ILE A 12 3.38 -14.19 -6.49
N PHE A 13 2.07 -14.01 -6.51
CA PHE A 13 1.39 -12.78 -6.12
C PHE A 13 0.90 -12.90 -4.68
N VAL A 14 1.10 -11.86 -3.89
CA VAL A 14 0.67 -11.79 -2.50
C VAL A 14 -0.16 -10.52 -2.30
N LEU A 15 -1.34 -10.70 -1.71
CA LEU A 15 -2.19 -9.60 -1.25
C LEU A 15 -2.29 -9.64 0.26
N CYS A 16 -1.85 -8.56 0.88
CA CYS A 16 -1.94 -8.36 2.31
C CYS A 16 -2.76 -7.12 2.64
N VAL A 17 -3.46 -7.18 3.76
CA VAL A 17 -4.15 -6.03 4.33
C VAL A 17 -3.46 -5.62 5.62
N ILE A 18 -3.25 -4.32 5.76
CA ILE A 18 -2.71 -3.69 6.97
C ILE A 18 -3.83 -2.82 7.52
N LEU A 19 -4.23 -3.08 8.77
CA LEU A 19 -5.31 -2.35 9.44
C LEU A 19 -4.81 -1.83 10.78
N TRP A 20 -5.41 -0.73 11.25
CA TRP A 20 -5.21 -0.31 12.63
C TRP A 20 -6.11 -1.13 13.56
N ASN A 21 -5.52 -1.89 14.47
CA ASN A 21 -6.27 -2.63 15.47
C ASN A 21 -6.49 -1.73 16.70
N SER A 22 -7.73 -1.27 16.88
CA SER A 22 -8.10 -0.37 17.96
C SER A 22 -8.00 -1.00 19.36
N LYS A 23 -8.03 -2.33 19.47
CA LYS A 23 -7.98 -3.02 20.77
C LYS A 23 -6.58 -2.96 21.39
N ASN A 24 -5.55 -3.11 20.56
CA ASN A 24 -4.15 -3.11 21.01
C ASN A 24 -3.38 -1.85 20.60
N ASN A 25 -4.05 -0.93 19.91
CA ASN A 25 -3.52 0.35 19.39
C ASN A 25 -2.24 0.18 18.57
N LYS A 26 -2.23 -0.81 17.68
CA LYS A 26 -1.09 -1.16 16.83
C LYS A 26 -1.56 -1.53 15.43
N PRO A 27 -0.68 -1.42 14.42
CA PRO A 27 -0.96 -1.99 13.11
C PRO A 27 -1.03 -3.52 13.22
N ASP A 28 -2.03 -4.10 12.58
CA ASP A 28 -2.19 -5.53 12.37
C ASP A 28 -2.01 -5.84 10.89
N PHE A 29 -1.47 -7.01 10.59
CA PHE A 29 -1.14 -7.45 9.25
C PHE A 29 -1.74 -8.82 9.00
N GLN A 30 -2.51 -8.93 7.92
CA GLN A 30 -3.09 -10.19 7.49
C GLN A 30 -2.78 -10.42 6.02
N VAL A 31 -2.23 -11.60 5.71
CA VAL A 31 -2.19 -12.10 4.34
C VAL A 31 -3.59 -12.58 4.00
N LEU A 32 -4.22 -11.97 2.98
CA LEU A 32 -5.51 -12.45 2.50
C LEU A 32 -5.33 -13.63 1.55
N GLU A 33 -4.43 -13.49 0.57
CA GLU A 33 -4.19 -14.55 -0.39
C GLU A 33 -2.76 -14.52 -0.93
N MET A 34 -2.25 -15.72 -1.23
CA MET A 34 -1.05 -15.95 -2.02
C MET A 34 -1.45 -16.81 -3.20
N LYS A 35 -1.17 -16.34 -4.42
CA LYS A 35 -1.62 -16.97 -5.66
C LYS A 35 -0.45 -17.12 -6.62
N ASP A 36 -0.32 -18.29 -7.23
CA ASP A 36 0.59 -18.48 -8.36
C ASP A 36 -0.12 -18.01 -9.64
N LEU A 37 0.46 -17.00 -10.28
CA LEU A 37 -0.06 -16.43 -11.52
C LEU A 37 0.75 -16.95 -12.70
N ALA A 38 0.06 -17.47 -13.71
CA ALA A 38 0.72 -17.88 -14.95
C ALA A 38 1.46 -16.70 -15.63
N THR A 39 0.92 -15.48 -15.51
CA THR A 39 1.56 -14.24 -15.97
C THR A 39 1.25 -13.08 -15.03
N CYS A 40 2.20 -12.17 -14.87
CA CYS A 40 2.06 -10.93 -14.09
C CYS A 40 2.05 -9.75 -15.06
N THR A 41 0.84 -9.36 -15.45
CA THR A 41 0.53 -8.19 -16.27
C THR A 41 -0.42 -7.29 -15.50
N GLY A 42 -0.63 -6.06 -15.96
CA GLY A 42 -1.57 -5.14 -15.30
C GLY A 42 -2.98 -5.74 -15.20
N ILE A 43 -3.42 -6.42 -16.25
CA ILE A 43 -4.75 -7.03 -16.33
C ILE A 43 -4.85 -8.27 -15.42
N SER A 44 -3.89 -9.19 -15.49
CA SER A 44 -3.96 -10.43 -14.71
C SER A 44 -3.87 -10.18 -13.20
N VAL A 45 -3.08 -9.19 -12.78
CA VAL A 45 -3.02 -8.80 -11.37
C VAL A 45 -4.28 -8.05 -10.93
N ALA A 46 -4.85 -7.16 -11.77
CA ALA A 46 -6.11 -6.50 -11.45
C ALA A 46 -7.25 -7.51 -11.26
N GLN A 47 -7.36 -8.50 -12.17
CA GLN A 47 -8.35 -9.57 -12.04
C GLN A 47 -8.14 -10.37 -10.75
N ALA A 48 -6.89 -10.74 -10.43
CA ALA A 48 -6.59 -11.44 -9.19
C ALA A 48 -7.03 -10.64 -7.96
N ILE A 49 -6.80 -9.32 -7.95
CA ILE A 49 -7.25 -8.44 -6.86
C ILE A 49 -8.79 -8.44 -6.75
N TYR A 50 -9.51 -8.30 -7.88
CA TYR A 50 -10.97 -8.33 -7.88
C TYR A 50 -11.52 -9.66 -7.37
N ASP A 51 -10.96 -10.78 -7.81
CA ASP A 51 -11.37 -12.11 -7.38
C ASP A 51 -11.19 -12.28 -5.87
N ILE A 52 -10.04 -11.85 -5.33
CA ILE A 52 -9.76 -11.86 -3.90
C ILE A 52 -10.76 -10.97 -3.16
N PHE A 53 -11.01 -9.76 -3.66
CA PHE A 53 -11.89 -8.82 -2.99
C PHE A 53 -13.34 -9.30 -2.98
N ASP A 54 -13.83 -9.85 -4.09
CA ASP A 54 -15.17 -10.44 -4.12
C ASP A 54 -15.25 -11.69 -3.23
N HIS A 55 -14.23 -12.54 -3.23
CA HIS A 55 -14.19 -13.74 -2.40
C HIS A 55 -14.23 -13.40 -0.90
N PHE A 56 -13.41 -12.46 -0.45
CA PHE A 56 -13.35 -12.03 0.95
C PHE A 56 -14.37 -10.93 1.30
N LYS A 57 -15.23 -10.53 0.35
CA LYS A 57 -16.23 -9.45 0.49
C LYS A 57 -15.61 -8.15 1.03
N VAL A 58 -14.44 -7.83 0.48
CA VAL A 58 -13.65 -6.65 0.82
C VAL A 58 -14.12 -5.47 -0.02
N ASN A 59 -14.53 -4.38 0.63
CA ASN A 59 -14.88 -3.15 -0.06
C ASN A 59 -13.62 -2.31 -0.35
N SER A 60 -13.28 -2.14 -1.63
CA SER A 60 -12.12 -1.37 -2.09
C SER A 60 -12.15 0.10 -1.67
N GLU A 61 -13.34 0.70 -1.48
CA GLU A 61 -13.51 2.11 -1.07
C GLU A 61 -13.08 2.36 0.38
N GLN A 62 -13.00 1.32 1.20
CA GLN A 62 -12.59 1.43 2.60
C GLN A 62 -11.06 1.55 2.76
N TYR A 63 -10.30 1.35 1.69
CA TYR A 63 -8.84 1.37 1.73
C TYR A 63 -8.27 2.71 1.26
N PHE A 64 -7.54 3.36 2.17
CA PHE A 64 -6.96 4.68 1.94
C PHE A 64 -5.68 4.64 1.08
N VAL A 65 -4.84 3.60 1.29
CA VAL A 65 -3.52 3.49 0.64
C VAL A 65 -3.26 2.07 0.16
N CYS A 66 -2.84 1.96 -1.10
CA CYS A 66 -2.34 0.73 -1.70
C CYS A 66 -0.83 0.84 -1.90
N ILE A 67 -0.09 -0.08 -1.30
CA ILE A 67 1.38 -0.09 -1.32
C ILE A 67 1.87 -1.24 -2.20
N SER A 68 2.76 -0.95 -3.16
CA SER A 68 3.44 -1.96 -3.99
C SER A 68 4.91 -1.58 -4.26
N ASP A 69 5.69 -2.48 -4.85
CA ASP A 69 7.10 -2.28 -5.21
C ASP A 69 7.30 -1.45 -6.51
N ASN A 70 6.22 -1.25 -7.28
CA ASN A 70 6.11 -0.43 -8.49
C ASN A 70 6.97 -0.94 -9.67
N THR A 71 6.76 -2.20 -10.02
CA THR A 71 6.90 -2.64 -11.41
C THR A 71 5.93 -1.86 -12.32
N ASN A 72 6.31 -1.55 -13.57
CA ASN A 72 5.53 -0.68 -14.47
C ASN A 72 4.06 -1.08 -14.63
N TYR A 73 3.75 -2.39 -14.57
CA TYR A 73 2.39 -2.91 -14.66
C TYR A 73 1.58 -2.81 -13.37
N MET A 74 2.21 -2.57 -12.21
CA MET A 74 1.56 -2.24 -10.94
C MET A 74 1.38 -0.72 -10.77
N SER A 75 2.10 0.08 -11.55
CA SER A 75 2.11 1.55 -11.43
C SER A 75 0.79 2.22 -11.82
N GLY A 76 0.33 3.18 -11.00
CA GLY A 76 -0.87 3.98 -11.28
C GLY A 76 -0.72 4.99 -12.42
N LYS A 77 0.50 5.49 -12.68
CA LYS A 77 0.77 6.53 -13.70
C LYS A 77 0.61 6.04 -15.14
N SER A 78 0.67 4.73 -15.37
CA SER A 78 0.71 4.14 -16.73
C SER A 78 -0.55 3.35 -17.10
N GLY A 79 -1.60 3.37 -16.28
CA GLY A 79 -2.76 2.50 -16.46
C GLY A 79 -2.56 1.06 -15.99
N GLY A 80 -1.69 0.83 -15.00
CA GLY A 80 -1.42 -0.48 -14.43
C GLY A 80 -2.54 -1.04 -13.55
N ALA A 81 -2.33 -2.27 -13.05
CA ALA A 81 -3.28 -3.09 -12.30
C ALA A 81 -4.00 -2.33 -11.18
N ILE A 82 -3.25 -1.49 -10.45
CA ILE A 82 -3.77 -0.80 -9.28
C ILE A 82 -4.73 0.32 -9.67
N LYS A 83 -4.51 1.01 -10.81
CA LYS A 83 -5.49 2.01 -11.31
C LYS A 83 -6.78 1.34 -11.76
N VAL A 84 -6.68 0.14 -12.35
CA VAL A 84 -7.84 -0.63 -12.78
C VAL A 84 -8.61 -1.11 -11.54
N ALA A 85 -7.92 -1.73 -10.58
CA ALA A 85 -8.54 -2.35 -9.41
C ALA A 85 -8.97 -1.36 -8.31
N PHE A 86 -8.40 -0.16 -8.26
CA PHE A 86 -8.68 0.84 -7.23
C PHE A 86 -8.86 2.24 -7.84
N GLU A 87 -10.11 2.70 -7.94
CA GLU A 87 -10.44 4.01 -8.51
C GLU A 87 -10.05 5.19 -7.60
N SER A 88 -10.11 5.00 -6.27
CA SER A 88 -9.95 6.08 -5.27
C SER A 88 -8.74 5.90 -4.32
N CYS A 89 -8.01 4.79 -4.43
CA CYS A 89 -6.95 4.47 -3.48
C CYS A 89 -5.65 5.22 -3.82
N GLN A 90 -5.00 5.85 -2.83
CA GLN A 90 -3.68 6.44 -3.05
C GLN A 90 -2.63 5.34 -3.25
N ILE A 91 -1.89 5.42 -4.35
CA ILE A 91 -0.89 4.41 -4.72
C ILE A 91 0.48 4.93 -4.31
N SER A 92 1.17 4.19 -3.43
CA SER A 92 2.52 4.52 -3.00
C SER A 92 3.48 3.35 -3.11
N ARG A 93 4.77 3.68 -3.14
CA ARG A 93 5.87 2.70 -3.19
C ARG A 93 6.30 2.36 -1.79
N TRP A 94 6.39 1.05 -1.48
CA TRP A 94 6.81 0.60 -0.15
C TRP A 94 8.12 1.26 0.31
N LEU A 95 9.12 1.28 -0.57
CA LEU A 95 10.42 1.88 -0.26
C LEU A 95 10.32 3.38 0.03
N TYR A 96 9.43 4.12 -0.65
CA TYR A 96 9.27 5.54 -0.40
C TYR A 96 8.54 5.82 0.90
N GLU A 97 7.50 5.05 1.22
CA GLU A 97 6.82 5.14 2.52
C GLU A 97 7.77 4.81 3.67
N LEU A 98 8.60 3.77 3.52
CA LEU A 98 9.58 3.38 4.53
C LEU A 98 10.62 4.48 4.75
N ILE A 99 11.24 4.99 3.67
CA ILE A 99 12.22 6.09 3.77
C ILE A 99 11.56 7.34 4.39
N CYS A 100 10.33 7.66 4.01
CA CYS A 100 9.60 8.80 4.57
C CYS A 100 9.38 8.62 6.08
N ALA A 101 8.94 7.43 6.51
CA ALA A 101 8.74 7.11 7.90
C ALA A 101 10.05 7.16 8.71
N GLU A 102 11.15 6.61 8.17
CA GLU A 102 12.48 6.68 8.77
C GLU A 102 12.94 8.13 8.94
N GLN A 103 12.86 8.93 7.88
CA GLN A 103 13.22 10.35 7.94
C GLN A 103 12.35 11.14 8.92
N TYR A 104 11.06 10.81 9.02
CA TYR A 104 10.17 11.40 10.01
C TYR A 104 10.63 11.06 11.44
N LEU A 105 11.01 9.80 11.70
CA LEU A 105 11.51 9.38 13.00
C LEU A 105 12.85 10.05 13.35
N GLU A 106 13.78 10.11 12.40
CA GLU A 106 15.08 10.78 12.56
C GLU A 106 14.93 12.28 12.86
N ARG A 107 13.94 12.95 12.25
CA ARG A 107 13.72 14.40 12.36
C ARG A 107 12.57 14.76 13.30
N ARG A 108 12.05 13.79 14.06
CA ARG A 108 10.84 13.95 14.88
C ARG A 108 10.94 15.16 15.80
N ASP A 109 12.04 15.30 16.52
CA ASP A 109 12.23 16.37 17.48
C ASP A 109 12.30 17.75 16.81
N ILE A 110 12.94 17.83 15.64
CA ILE A 110 13.01 19.06 14.84
C ILE A 110 11.61 19.44 14.33
N HIS A 111 10.82 18.47 13.86
CA HIS A 111 9.45 18.72 13.42
C HIS A 111 8.55 19.21 14.57
N ILE A 112 8.72 18.67 15.77
CA ILE A 112 8.00 19.12 16.98
C ILE A 112 8.41 20.57 17.29
N GLN A 113 9.71 20.86 17.40
CA GLN A 113 10.20 22.21 17.71
C GLN A 113 9.74 23.24 16.69
N PHE A 114 9.81 22.91 15.40
CA PHE A 114 9.31 23.78 14.33
C PHE A 114 7.80 24.04 14.48
N THR A 115 7.01 23.00 14.77
CA THR A 115 5.56 23.12 14.92
C THR A 115 5.20 23.98 16.13
N GLU A 116 5.86 23.78 17.27
CA GLU A 116 5.67 24.60 18.47
C GLU A 116 6.03 26.07 18.21
N TRP A 117 7.18 26.32 17.57
CA TRP A 117 7.58 27.65 17.15
C TRP A 117 6.54 28.29 16.22
N LEU A 118 6.08 27.59 15.18
CA LEU A 118 5.10 28.11 14.24
C LEU A 118 3.77 28.44 14.93
N LEU A 119 3.28 27.53 15.79
CA LEU A 119 2.05 27.75 16.55
C LEU A 119 2.14 28.96 17.47
N SER A 120 3.31 29.21 18.09
CA SER A 120 3.53 30.40 18.92
C SER A 120 3.46 31.70 18.12
N ARG A 121 3.79 31.68 16.82
CA ARG A 121 3.70 32.84 15.93
C ARG A 121 2.29 33.08 15.40
N LEU A 122 1.52 32.01 15.19
CA LEU A 122 0.14 32.11 14.70
C LEU A 122 -0.88 32.45 15.80
N LYS A 123 -0.55 32.15 17.06
CA LYS A 123 -1.39 32.48 18.23
C LYS A 123 -1.03 33.83 18.87
N ALA A 124 -0.03 34.53 18.35
CA ALA A 124 0.37 35.88 18.75
C ALA A 124 -0.34 36.92 17.88
#